data_AF-A0A6G1SPW9-F1
#
_entry.id   AF-A0A6G1SPW9-F1
#
_cell.length_a   1.000
_cell.length_b   1.000
_cell.length_c   1.000
_cell.angle_alpha   90.00
_cell.angle_beta   90.00
_cell.angle_gamma   90.00
#
_symmetry.space_group_name_H-M   'P 1'
#
loop_
_entity.id
_entity.type
_entity.pdbx_description
1 polymer ?
#
loop_
_entity_poly.entity_id
_entity_poly.type
_entity_poly.pdbx_seq_one_letter_code
_entity_poly.pdbx_strand_id
1 'polypeptide(L)'
;MLYRVFPQTVDAAIDEPGGPLYVPRARQGRGRHDQPARYGAMYASRQGQSAVAEAIQAFRGRVLTDARLRRMSGRPLALAAFRDDVLERIVDLDDPAELLARGLRPSAVATRNRAVTHAVAREIFQEGAQGSVGGPRSKRRGRM
;
A
#
# COMPACT_ATOMS: atom_id res chain seq x y z
N MET A 1 10.75 7.97 6.52
CA MET A 1 10.72 6.52 6.77
C MET A 1 9.44 5.92 6.20
N LEU A 2 9.52 4.72 5.66
CA LEU A 2 8.40 3.90 5.21
C LEU A 2 8.41 2.54 5.92
N TYR A 3 7.23 1.97 6.12
CA TYR A 3 7.03 0.70 6.82
C TYR A 3 6.14 -0.23 6.02
N ARG A 4 6.52 -1.49 5.91
CA ARG A 4 5.74 -2.52 5.19
C ARG A 4 5.69 -3.80 6.00
N VAL A 5 4.50 -4.41 6.06
CA VAL A 5 4.35 -5.79 6.52
C VAL A 5 4.36 -6.73 5.33
N PHE A 6 5.17 -7.78 5.40
CA PHE A 6 5.35 -8.75 4.32
C PHE A 6 5.58 -10.16 4.88
N PRO A 7 5.26 -11.22 4.11
CA PRO A 7 5.60 -12.58 4.51
C PRO A 7 7.09 -12.84 4.29
N GLN A 8 7.83 -12.99 5.38
CA GLN A 8 9.28 -13.15 5.34
C GLN A 8 9.68 -14.58 4.97
N THR A 9 10.75 -14.67 4.19
CA THR A 9 11.60 -15.86 4.08
C THR A 9 12.96 -15.48 4.64
N VAL A 10 13.48 -16.27 5.58
CA VAL A 10 14.68 -15.91 6.38
C VAL A 10 15.90 -15.63 5.48
N ASP A 11 16.05 -16.41 4.41
CA ASP A 11 17.23 -16.35 3.53
C ASP A 11 16.95 -15.69 2.17
N ALA A 12 15.76 -15.10 1.98
CA ALA A 12 15.47 -14.42 0.72
C ALA A 12 16.25 -13.10 0.65
N ALA A 13 16.86 -12.84 -0.51
CA ALA A 13 17.43 -11.52 -0.77
C ALA A 13 16.35 -10.44 -0.72
N ILE A 14 16.80 -9.19 -0.63
CA ILE A 14 15.95 -8.03 -0.33
C ILE A 14 14.82 -7.87 -1.38
N ASP A 15 15.11 -8.19 -2.63
CA ASP A 15 14.25 -8.09 -3.82
C ASP A 15 13.71 -9.44 -4.32
N GLU A 16 13.98 -10.54 -3.62
CA GLU A 16 13.53 -11.90 -3.98
C GLU A 16 12.18 -12.29 -3.34
N PRO A 17 11.50 -13.35 -3.83
CA PRO A 17 10.26 -13.86 -3.25
C PRO A 17 10.29 -14.20 -1.73
N GLY A 18 9.94 -13.21 -0.91
CA GLY A 18 9.99 -13.31 0.56
C GLY A 18 10.85 -12.24 1.21
N GLY A 19 11.53 -11.41 0.40
CA GLY A 19 12.24 -10.21 0.79
C GLY A 19 11.34 -8.97 0.92
N PRO A 20 11.80 -7.96 1.66
CA PRO A 20 11.04 -6.75 1.99
C PRO A 20 10.74 -5.82 0.80
N LEU A 21 11.59 -5.78 -0.23
CA LEU A 21 11.38 -4.98 -1.44
C LEU A 21 10.74 -5.76 -2.59
N TYR A 22 10.56 -7.08 -2.44
CA TYR A 22 9.92 -7.86 -3.49
C TYR A 22 8.46 -7.43 -3.73
N VAL A 23 8.15 -7.17 -5.00
CA VAL A 23 6.82 -6.77 -5.46
C VAL A 23 6.25 -7.87 -6.36
N PRO A 24 5.34 -8.73 -5.86
CA PRO A 24 4.79 -9.83 -6.65
C PRO A 24 3.77 -9.30 -7.67
N ARG A 25 4.24 -8.85 -8.84
CA ARG A 25 3.40 -8.28 -9.92
C ARG A 25 2.21 -9.17 -10.30
N ALA A 26 2.42 -10.49 -10.39
CA ALA A 26 1.36 -11.46 -10.71
C ALA A 26 0.21 -11.49 -9.68
N ARG A 27 0.40 -10.91 -8.49
CA ARG A 27 -0.63 -10.82 -7.42
C ARG A 27 -1.26 -9.43 -7.31
N GLN A 28 -0.92 -8.51 -8.21
CA GLN A 28 -1.48 -7.15 -8.27
C GLN A 28 -2.73 -7.06 -9.16
N GLY A 29 -3.39 -5.91 -9.13
CA GLY A 29 -4.64 -5.59 -9.82
C GLY A 29 -5.84 -5.40 -8.88
N ARG A 30 -5.66 -5.69 -7.59
CA ARG A 30 -6.68 -5.46 -6.53
C ARG A 30 -6.33 -4.29 -5.61
N GLY A 31 -5.13 -3.72 -5.74
CA GLY A 31 -4.71 -2.49 -5.07
C GLY A 31 -5.37 -1.26 -5.70
N ARG A 32 -5.41 -0.13 -4.96
CA ARG A 32 -6.06 1.09 -5.48
C ARG A 32 -5.18 1.78 -6.51
N HIS A 33 -3.88 1.65 -6.33
CA HIS A 33 -2.86 2.33 -7.11
C HIS A 33 -1.89 1.33 -7.72
N ASP A 34 -2.29 0.07 -7.88
CA ASP A 34 -1.47 -0.91 -8.60
C ASP A 34 -1.90 -0.98 -10.06
N GLN A 35 -0.93 -1.22 -10.96
CA GLN A 35 -1.23 -1.44 -12.37
C GLN A 35 -0.27 -2.47 -12.96
N PRO A 36 -0.53 -3.79 -12.78
CA PRO A 36 0.43 -4.85 -13.07
C PRO A 36 0.93 -4.88 -14.52
N ALA A 37 0.12 -4.42 -15.47
CA ALA A 37 0.49 -4.32 -16.88
C ALA A 37 1.52 -3.21 -17.18
N ARG A 38 1.77 -2.30 -16.23
CA ARG A 38 2.65 -1.13 -16.41
C ARG A 38 3.78 -1.09 -15.39
N TYR A 39 3.46 -1.31 -14.12
CA TYR A 39 4.43 -1.24 -13.03
C TYR A 39 4.08 -2.19 -11.88
N GLY A 40 5.03 -2.37 -10.95
CA GLY A 40 4.78 -3.03 -9.67
C GLY A 40 4.61 -1.98 -8.58
N ALA A 41 3.48 -2.00 -7.87
CA ALA A 41 3.26 -1.09 -6.74
C ALA A 41 3.70 -1.69 -5.40
N MET A 42 4.56 -1.00 -4.65
CA MET A 42 4.84 -1.32 -3.26
C MET A 42 3.93 -0.49 -2.34
N TYR A 43 3.19 -1.15 -1.46
CA TYR A 43 2.38 -0.48 -0.45
C TYR A 43 3.14 -0.42 0.87
N ALA A 44 3.32 0.78 1.38
CA ALA A 44 3.97 1.06 2.66
C ALA A 44 3.23 2.18 3.39
N SER A 45 3.52 2.34 4.68
CA SER A 45 2.96 3.38 5.54
C SER A 45 4.06 4.26 6.10
N ARG A 46 3.73 5.52 6.44
CA ARG A 46 4.63 6.44 7.17
C ARG A 46 4.81 6.04 8.64
N GLN A 47 3.96 5.17 9.18
CA GLN A 47 4.02 4.70 10.57
C GLN A 47 3.98 3.17 10.63
N GLY A 48 4.86 2.57 11.44
CA GLY A 48 4.92 1.11 11.62
C GLY A 48 3.61 0.53 12.14
N GLN A 49 2.97 1.21 13.08
CA GLN A 49 1.68 0.83 13.67
C GLN A 49 0.57 0.76 12.61
N SER A 50 0.55 1.72 11.68
CA SER A 50 -0.40 1.75 10.57
C SER A 50 -0.19 0.57 9.61
N ALA A 51 1.07 0.25 9.26
CA ALA A 51 1.38 -0.92 8.45
C ALA A 51 0.93 -2.24 9.11
N VAL A 52 1.16 -2.38 10.42
CA VAL A 52 0.70 -3.53 11.21
C VAL A 52 -0.83 -3.58 11.27
N ALA A 53 -1.48 -2.47 11.59
CA ALA A 53 -2.94 -2.38 11.70
C ALA A 53 -3.67 -2.75 10.38
N GLU A 54 -3.10 -2.39 9.23
CA GLU A 54 -3.62 -2.81 7.93
C GLU A 54 -3.47 -4.32 7.70
N ALA A 55 -2.32 -4.89 8.05
CA ALA A 55 -2.05 -6.32 7.86
C ALA A 55 -2.99 -7.19 8.71
N ILE A 56 -3.29 -6.77 9.94
CA ILE A 56 -4.17 -7.50 10.86
C ILE A 56 -5.64 -7.10 10.74
N GLN A 57 -6.01 -6.22 9.79
CA GLN A 57 -7.37 -5.66 9.71
C GLN A 57 -8.46 -6.73 9.66
N ALA A 58 -8.20 -7.86 8.99
CA ALA A 58 -9.14 -8.98 8.85
C ALA A 58 -9.49 -9.66 10.18
N PHE A 59 -8.67 -9.46 11.23
CA PHE A 59 -8.85 -10.06 12.55
C PHE A 59 -9.48 -9.08 13.57
N ARG A 60 -9.92 -7.91 13.13
CA ARG A 60 -10.58 -6.92 14.00
C ARG A 60 -11.71 -7.56 14.81
N GLY A 61 -11.71 -7.32 16.12
CA GLY A 61 -12.70 -7.89 17.05
C GLY A 61 -12.48 -9.36 17.39
N ARG A 62 -11.32 -9.92 17.04
CA ARG A 62 -10.93 -11.30 17.35
C ARG A 62 -9.58 -11.31 18.07
N VAL A 63 -9.34 -12.36 18.86
CA VAL A 63 -8.05 -12.57 19.55
C VAL A 63 -6.92 -12.77 18.53
N LEU A 64 -5.82 -12.04 18.66
CA LEU A 64 -4.64 -12.26 17.85
C LEU A 64 -3.86 -13.46 18.39
N THR A 65 -3.45 -14.37 17.49
CA THR A 65 -2.65 -15.55 17.82
C THR A 65 -1.52 -15.67 16.81
N ASP A 66 -0.44 -16.37 17.17
CA ASP A 66 0.72 -16.56 16.31
C ASP A 66 0.36 -17.19 14.96
N ALA A 67 -0.60 -18.13 14.95
CA ALA A 67 -1.12 -18.73 13.74
C ALA A 67 -1.73 -17.71 12.77
N ARG A 68 -2.33 -16.62 13.28
CA ARG A 68 -2.92 -15.54 12.47
C ARG A 68 -1.87 -14.55 11.94
N LEU A 69 -0.67 -14.57 12.51
CA LEU A 69 0.48 -13.80 12.03
C LEU A 69 1.31 -14.57 10.99
N ARG A 70 0.77 -15.68 10.46
CA ARG A 70 1.36 -16.46 9.38
C ARG A 70 0.44 -16.43 8.16
N ARG A 71 1.03 -16.40 6.97
CA ARG A 71 0.29 -16.64 5.71
C ARG A 71 -0.11 -18.11 5.63
N MET A 72 -1.03 -18.44 4.71
CA MET A 72 -1.39 -19.82 4.39
C MET A 72 -0.19 -20.70 4.04
N SER A 73 0.89 -20.11 3.52
CA SER A 73 2.16 -20.81 3.23
C SER A 73 3.04 -21.04 4.47
N GLY A 74 2.53 -20.82 5.70
CA GLY A 74 3.27 -20.95 6.96
C GLY A 74 4.27 -19.83 7.29
N ARG A 75 4.60 -18.98 6.31
CA ARG A 75 5.55 -17.87 6.44
C ARG A 75 5.07 -16.83 7.46
N PRO A 76 5.89 -16.43 8.44
CA PRO A 76 5.53 -15.37 9.38
C PRO A 76 5.46 -14.01 8.67
N LEU A 77 4.61 -13.13 9.18
CA LEU A 77 4.62 -11.73 8.81
C LEU A 77 5.72 -11.00 9.56
N ALA A 78 6.51 -10.21 8.85
CA ALA A 78 7.54 -9.32 9.40
C ALA A 78 7.23 -7.87 9.07
N LEU A 79 7.72 -6.94 9.89
CA LEU A 79 7.67 -5.50 9.65
C LEU A 79 9.07 -5.03 9.20
N ALA A 80 9.16 -4.49 7.98
CA ALA A 80 10.36 -3.81 7.50
C ALA A 80 10.20 -2.29 7.61
N ALA A 81 11.32 -1.61 7.82
CA ALA A 81 11.45 -0.17 7.80
C ALA A 81 12.46 0.25 6.72
N PHE A 82 12.15 1.28 5.95
CA PHE A 82 12.96 1.79 4.85
C PHE A 82 13.15 3.28 4.99
N ARG A 83 14.37 3.75 4.71
CA ARG A 83 14.57 5.17 4.44
C ARG A 83 13.97 5.50 3.07
N ASP A 84 13.30 6.63 3.01
CA ASP A 84 12.63 7.18 1.82
C ASP A 84 13.33 8.44 1.31
N ASP A 85 14.54 8.70 1.79
CA ASP A 85 15.45 9.74 1.32
C ASP A 85 15.84 9.55 -0.16
N VAL A 86 15.78 8.30 -0.66
CA VAL A 86 15.98 7.96 -2.08
C VAL A 86 14.76 8.23 -2.97
N LEU A 87 13.62 8.63 -2.40
CA LEU A 87 12.41 8.96 -3.16
C LEU A 87 12.36 10.47 -3.38
N GLU A 88 12.56 10.88 -4.62
CA GLU A 88 12.61 12.28 -5.06
C GLU A 88 11.22 12.85 -5.34
N ARG A 89 10.32 12.05 -5.95
CA ARG A 89 8.99 12.53 -6.37
C ARG A 89 7.88 11.62 -5.88
N ILE A 90 7.26 12.00 -4.77
CA ILE A 90 6.06 11.37 -4.21
C ILE A 90 4.93 12.39 -4.22
N VAL A 91 3.84 12.06 -4.93
CA VAL A 91 2.65 12.91 -5.01
C VAL A 91 1.83 12.80 -3.73
N ASP A 92 1.49 13.94 -3.12
CA ASP A 92 0.66 13.97 -1.92
C ASP A 92 -0.83 14.14 -2.27
N LEU A 93 -1.59 13.05 -2.25
CA LEU A 93 -3.04 13.08 -2.50
C LEU A 93 -3.86 13.46 -1.26
N ASP A 94 -3.21 13.75 -0.12
CA ASP A 94 -3.84 14.40 1.02
C ASP A 94 -3.72 15.93 0.95
N ASP A 95 -2.81 16.47 0.13
CA ASP A 95 -2.69 17.91 -0.10
C ASP A 95 -3.84 18.44 -0.98
N PRO A 96 -4.72 19.32 -0.45
CA PRO A 96 -5.78 19.92 -1.24
C PRO A 96 -5.28 20.68 -2.47
N ALA A 97 -4.08 21.28 -2.43
CA ALA A 97 -3.53 22.01 -3.57
C ALA A 97 -3.17 21.05 -4.71
N GLU A 98 -2.57 19.90 -4.41
CA GLU A 98 -2.28 18.84 -5.38
C GLU A 98 -3.57 18.27 -5.98
N LEU A 99 -4.61 18.07 -5.15
CA LEU A 99 -5.92 17.63 -5.62
C LEU A 99 -6.55 18.65 -6.58
N LEU A 100 -6.51 19.94 -6.25
CA LEU A 100 -7.02 21.01 -7.11
C LEU A 100 -6.26 21.10 -8.44
N ALA A 101 -4.92 21.04 -8.40
CA ALA A 101 -4.08 21.07 -9.59
C ALA A 101 -4.39 19.92 -10.56
N ARG A 102 -4.79 18.76 -10.02
CA ARG A 102 -5.17 17.57 -10.79
C ARG A 102 -6.67 17.50 -11.12
N GLY A 103 -7.48 18.46 -10.67
CA GLY A 103 -8.93 18.41 -10.81
C GLY A 103 -9.59 17.22 -10.06
N LEU A 104 -8.92 16.71 -9.02
CA LEU A 104 -9.37 15.58 -8.23
C LEU A 104 -10.18 16.03 -7.01
N ARG A 105 -11.24 15.29 -6.72
CA ARG A 105 -11.97 15.43 -5.45
C ARG A 105 -11.39 14.46 -4.43
N PRO A 106 -11.39 14.80 -3.12
CA PRO A 106 -10.99 13.84 -2.07
C PRO A 106 -11.76 12.50 -2.13
N SER A 107 -13.04 12.54 -2.53
CA SER A 107 -13.85 11.34 -2.72
C SER A 107 -13.40 10.46 -3.89
N ALA A 108 -12.76 11.03 -4.92
CA ALA A 108 -12.26 10.31 -6.08
C ALA A 108 -10.98 9.53 -5.75
N VAL A 109 -10.12 10.04 -4.87
CA VAL A 109 -8.91 9.32 -4.42
C VAL A 109 -9.20 8.27 -3.35
N ALA A 110 -10.20 8.49 -2.49
CA ALA A 110 -10.58 7.57 -1.42
C ALA A 110 -11.59 6.46 -1.84
N THR A 111 -12.05 6.47 -3.10
CA THR A 111 -13.08 5.54 -3.59
C THR A 111 -12.61 4.08 -3.66
N ARG A 112 -13.58 3.16 -3.78
CA ARG A 112 -13.34 1.75 -4.10
C ARG A 112 -13.42 1.46 -5.60
N ASN A 113 -13.84 2.44 -6.41
CA ASN A 113 -13.87 2.31 -7.87
C ASN A 113 -12.44 2.23 -8.42
N ARG A 114 -12.08 1.05 -8.94
CA ARG A 114 -10.73 0.77 -9.46
C ARG A 114 -10.46 1.47 -10.76
N ALA A 115 -11.45 1.63 -11.64
CA ALA A 115 -11.27 2.39 -12.88
C ALA A 115 -10.77 3.82 -12.57
N VAL A 116 -11.33 4.46 -11.55
CA VAL A 116 -10.91 5.81 -11.11
C VAL A 116 -9.52 5.78 -10.47
N THR A 117 -9.32 4.94 -9.46
CA THR A 117 -8.06 4.94 -8.68
C THR A 117 -6.86 4.44 -9.49
N HIS A 118 -7.05 3.50 -10.42
CA HIS A 118 -6.03 3.06 -11.37
C HIS A 118 -5.73 4.11 -12.45
N ALA A 119 -6.73 4.88 -12.91
CA ALA A 119 -6.49 5.98 -13.84
C ALA A 119 -5.60 7.05 -13.22
N VAL A 120 -5.92 7.49 -12.00
CA VAL A 120 -5.10 8.46 -11.24
C VAL A 120 -3.69 7.93 -11.02
N ALA A 121 -3.54 6.68 -10.57
CA ALA A 121 -2.23 6.09 -10.32
C ALA A 121 -1.40 5.90 -11.61
N ARG A 122 -2.06 5.71 -12.76
CA ARG A 122 -1.40 5.66 -14.06
C ARG A 122 -0.88 7.03 -14.48
N GLU A 123 -1.67 8.09 -14.30
CA GLU A 123 -1.26 9.47 -14.63
C GLU A 123 -0.05 9.90 -13.80
N ILE A 124 -0.12 9.70 -12.47
CA ILE A 124 1.00 9.95 -11.56
C ILE A 124 2.29 9.24 -12.02
N PHE A 125 2.18 7.97 -12.40
CA PHE A 125 3.32 7.20 -12.92
C PHE A 125 3.84 7.74 -14.27
N GLN A 126 2.96 8.15 -15.18
CA GLN A 126 3.34 8.69 -16.49
C GLN A 126 4.07 10.03 -16.39
N GLU A 127 3.81 10.81 -15.34
CA GLU A 127 4.56 12.02 -15.02
C GLU A 127 5.95 11.72 -14.41
N GLY A 128 6.32 10.46 -14.24
CA GLY A 128 7.61 10.07 -13.65
C GLY A 128 7.65 10.14 -12.12
N ALA A 129 6.50 10.23 -11.42
CA ALA A 129 6.51 10.11 -9.96
C ALA A 129 6.85 8.67 -9.55
N GLN A 130 7.59 8.53 -8.45
CA GLN A 130 7.96 7.24 -7.87
C GLN A 130 6.84 6.65 -7.00
N GLY A 131 5.79 7.43 -6.71
CA GLY A 131 4.62 6.97 -5.99
C GLY A 131 3.69 8.11 -5.58
N SER A 132 2.70 7.76 -4.75
CA SER A 132 1.82 8.71 -4.09
C SER A 132 1.55 8.31 -2.64
N VAL A 133 1.22 9.30 -1.82
CA VAL A 133 0.67 9.13 -0.47
C VAL A 133 -0.78 9.61 -0.46
N GLY A 134 -1.60 9.04 0.42
CA GLY A 134 -3.01 9.42 0.56
C GLY A 134 -3.67 8.70 1.74
N GLY A 135 -4.55 9.42 2.41
CA GLY A 135 -5.02 9.21 3.77
C GLY A 135 -5.91 7.98 3.95
N PRO A 136 -6.28 7.68 5.20
CA PRO A 136 -6.85 6.40 5.57
C PRO A 136 -8.15 6.15 4.82
N ARG A 137 -8.36 4.86 4.47
CA ARG A 137 -9.60 4.35 3.87
C ARG A 137 -10.79 5.02 4.57
N SER A 138 -11.54 5.89 3.88
CA SER A 138 -12.79 6.40 4.41
C SER A 138 -13.67 5.18 4.71
N LYS A 139 -13.86 4.92 6.01
CA LYS A 139 -14.76 3.89 6.49
C LYS A 139 -16.09 4.61 6.68
N ARG A 140 -16.98 4.54 5.69
CA ARG A 140 -18.41 4.68 5.98
C ARG A 140 -18.73 3.62 7.03
N ARG A 141 -18.88 4.05 8.28
CA ARG A 141 -19.60 3.31 9.30
C ARG A 141 -21.06 3.36 8.85
N GLY A 142 -21.55 2.28 8.24
CA GLY A 142 -22.98 1.98 8.36
C GLY A 142 -23.21 1.56 9.80
N ARG A 143 -23.85 2.43 10.60
CA ARG A 143 -24.51 2.04 11.83
C ARG A 143 -25.99 1.91 11.50
N MET A 144 -26.51 0.73 11.87
CA MET A 144 -27.91 0.31 12.02
C MET A 144 -28.76 0.33 10.77
#